data_AF-A0A5U3S2J8-F1
#
_entry.id   AF-A0A5U3S2J8-F1
#
_cell.length_a   1.000
_cell.length_b   1.000
_cell.length_c   1.000
_cell.angle_alpha   90.00
_cell.angle_beta   90.00
_cell.angle_gamma   90.00
#
_symmetry.space_group_name_H-M   'P 1'
#
loop_
_entity.id
_entity.type
_entity.pdbx_description
1 polymer ?
#
loop_
_entity_poly.entity_id
_entity_poly.type
_entity_poly.pdbx_seq_one_letter_code
_entity_poly.pdbx_strand_id
1 'polypeptide(L)'
;FKNIIFMNNKDHEEFKTFNSMDKIDGGFENFHKSITEFLFFCNNYEVIPGDSAQNLKKMNSALIYIVCEEGGGKSGRKAGELNRDFVIDKVKYTDINCEFHYKLLYEDGQNRKGKRYSGNRIYFGFFNKIVGQPTRIAISHIGNHL
;
A
#
# COMPACT_ATOMS: atom_id res chain seq x y z
N PHE A 1 -5.04 6.75 -12.24
CA PHE A 1 -5.86 5.92 -11.33
C PHE A 1 -7.05 6.76 -10.85
N LYS A 2 -8.25 6.16 -10.73
CA LYS A 2 -9.48 6.81 -10.25
C LYS A 2 -9.55 6.85 -8.72
N ASN A 3 -9.24 5.72 -8.07
CA ASN A 3 -9.40 5.55 -6.61
C ASN A 3 -8.08 5.47 -5.84
N ILE A 4 -6.94 5.64 -6.51
CA ILE A 4 -5.63 5.54 -5.89
C ILE A 4 -4.91 6.88 -5.91
N ILE A 5 -4.28 7.21 -4.78
CA ILE A 5 -3.32 8.31 -4.63
C ILE A 5 -1.98 7.68 -4.29
N PHE A 6 -0.91 8.09 -4.97
CA PHE A 6 0.45 7.69 -4.62
C PHE A 6 1.12 8.78 -3.79
N MET A 7 1.94 8.38 -2.83
CA MET A 7 2.78 9.33 -2.11
C MET A 7 3.80 9.96 -3.09
N ASN A 8 4.19 11.20 -2.84
CA ASN A 8 5.28 11.79 -3.60
C ASN A 8 6.63 11.41 -2.97
N ASN A 9 7.61 11.00 -3.79
CA ASN A 9 9.01 10.89 -3.41
C ASN A 9 9.64 12.29 -3.36
N LYS A 10 10.18 12.68 -2.20
CA LYS A 10 10.82 13.99 -2.00
C LYS A 10 12.29 14.02 -2.43
N ASP A 11 12.92 12.86 -2.60
CA ASP A 11 14.37 12.73 -2.83
C ASP A 11 14.74 12.53 -4.32
N HIS A 12 13.75 12.55 -5.23
CA HIS A 12 13.98 12.37 -6.66
C HIS A 12 13.48 13.58 -7.46
N GLU A 13 14.37 14.24 -8.21
CA GLU A 13 14.06 15.49 -8.93
C GLU A 13 13.04 15.27 -10.08
N GLU A 14 13.18 14.14 -10.79
CA GLU A 14 12.38 13.79 -11.97
C GLU A 14 11.17 12.88 -11.67
N PHE A 15 11.38 11.71 -11.06
CA PHE A 15 10.32 10.75 -10.71
C PHE A 15 9.86 10.91 -9.27
N LYS A 16 9.09 11.98 -9.05
CA LYS A 16 8.47 12.33 -7.76
C LYS A 16 7.43 11.33 -7.26
N THR A 17 7.26 10.17 -7.88
CA THR A 17 6.34 9.12 -7.42
C THR A 17 7.09 8.09 -6.60
N PHE A 18 6.65 7.96 -5.36
CA PHE A 18 7.08 7.02 -4.35
C PHE A 18 7.31 5.58 -4.88
N ASN A 19 8.54 5.03 -4.75
CA ASN A 19 8.79 3.57 -4.86
C ASN A 19 10.21 3.11 -4.46
N SER A 20 10.36 1.94 -3.82
CA SER A 20 11.65 1.23 -3.62
C SER A 20 11.57 -0.17 -4.23
N MET A 21 11.06 -0.25 -5.47
CA MET A 21 10.93 -1.51 -6.21
C MET A 21 12.28 -2.20 -6.41
N ASP A 22 13.35 -1.41 -6.53
CA ASP A 22 14.74 -1.88 -6.58
C ASP A 22 15.15 -2.68 -5.33
N LYS A 23 14.46 -2.50 -4.20
CA LYS A 23 14.69 -3.19 -2.92
C LYS A 23 13.73 -4.35 -2.66
N ILE A 24 13.00 -4.81 -3.68
CA ILE A 24 12.17 -6.03 -3.56
C ILE A 24 13.07 -7.25 -3.56
N ASP A 25 13.05 -8.00 -2.47
CA ASP A 25 13.78 -9.27 -2.36
C ASP A 25 13.25 -10.27 -3.39
N GLY A 26 14.14 -10.92 -4.13
CA GLY A 26 13.74 -11.80 -5.24
C GLY A 26 13.51 -11.07 -6.56
N GLY A 27 13.66 -9.74 -6.60
CA GLY A 27 13.62 -8.93 -7.80
C GLY A 27 12.20 -8.51 -8.18
N PHE A 28 12.00 -7.19 -8.38
CA PHE A 28 10.72 -6.59 -8.76
C PHE A 28 10.01 -7.28 -9.93
N GLU A 29 10.77 -7.69 -10.95
CA GLU A 29 10.25 -8.35 -12.16
C GLU A 29 9.43 -9.60 -11.84
N ASN A 30 9.77 -10.32 -10.78
CA ASN A 30 9.09 -11.54 -10.37
C ASN A 30 7.80 -11.27 -9.58
N PHE A 31 7.44 -10.01 -9.32
CA PHE A 31 6.23 -9.63 -8.58
C PHE A 31 5.33 -8.65 -9.35
N HIS A 32 5.65 -8.34 -10.61
CA HIS A 32 4.91 -7.39 -11.45
C HIS A 32 3.41 -7.70 -11.50
N LYS A 33 3.03 -8.95 -11.72
CA LYS A 33 1.63 -9.35 -11.81
C LYS A 33 0.92 -9.13 -10.48
N SER A 34 1.50 -9.60 -9.37
CA SER A 34 0.91 -9.41 -8.05
C SER A 34 0.75 -7.94 -7.66
N ILE A 35 1.73 -7.09 -7.99
CA ILE A 35 1.66 -5.63 -7.77
C ILE A 35 0.57 -5.00 -8.64
N THR A 36 0.55 -5.33 -9.93
CA THR A 36 -0.44 -4.77 -10.87
C THR A 36 -1.86 -5.23 -10.56
N GLU A 37 -2.07 -6.49 -10.17
CA GLU A 37 -3.37 -7.01 -9.70
C GLU A 37 -3.86 -6.27 -8.45
N PHE A 38 -2.98 -6.03 -7.47
CA PHE A 38 -3.32 -5.26 -6.28
C PHE A 38 -3.72 -3.82 -6.61
N LEU A 39 -2.94 -3.13 -7.44
CA LEU A 39 -3.23 -1.76 -7.86
C LEU A 39 -4.50 -1.69 -8.71
N PHE A 40 -4.71 -2.67 -9.60
CA PHE A 40 -5.92 -2.74 -10.41
C PHE A 40 -7.16 -2.96 -9.53
N PHE A 41 -7.08 -3.88 -8.55
CA PHE A 41 -8.13 -4.10 -7.57
C PHE A 41 -8.44 -2.80 -6.81
N CYS A 42 -7.43 -2.17 -6.22
CA CYS A 42 -7.59 -0.94 -5.44
C CYS A 42 -8.20 0.20 -6.27
N ASN A 43 -7.85 0.30 -7.55
CA ASN A 43 -8.36 1.33 -8.44
C ASN A 43 -9.86 1.20 -8.73
N ASN A 44 -10.39 -0.01 -8.62
CA ASN A 44 -11.81 -0.33 -8.87
C ASN A 44 -12.59 -0.61 -7.58
N TYR A 45 -11.91 -0.62 -6.43
CA TYR A 45 -12.53 -0.87 -5.13
C TYR A 45 -13.22 0.38 -4.60
N GLU A 46 -14.45 0.23 -4.11
CA GLU A 46 -15.20 1.28 -3.42
C GLU A 46 -14.96 1.17 -1.90
N VAL A 47 -14.25 2.15 -1.34
CA VAL A 47 -13.89 2.17 0.08
C VAL A 47 -15.12 2.49 0.92
N ILE A 48 -15.36 1.67 1.95
CA ILE A 48 -16.39 1.91 2.96
C ILE A 48 -15.83 2.92 3.97
N PRO A 49 -16.33 4.16 4.01
CA PRO A 49 -15.74 5.19 4.86
C PRO A 49 -15.87 4.83 6.35
N GLY A 50 -14.78 4.97 7.10
CA GLY A 50 -14.78 4.74 8.55
C GLY A 50 -14.74 3.28 9.01
N ASP A 51 -14.73 2.31 8.09
CA ASP A 51 -14.71 0.87 8.43
C ASP A 51 -13.50 0.16 7.82
N SER A 52 -12.32 0.39 8.39
CA SER A 52 -11.08 -0.27 7.92
C SER A 52 -11.18 -1.79 7.99
N ALA A 53 -11.79 -2.34 9.05
CA ALA A 53 -11.90 -3.78 9.26
C ALA A 53 -12.70 -4.46 8.15
N GLN A 54 -13.87 -3.92 7.79
CA GLN A 54 -14.68 -4.48 6.71
C GLN A 54 -13.98 -4.32 5.36
N ASN A 55 -13.30 -3.19 5.12
CA ASN A 55 -12.49 -3.02 3.91
C ASN A 55 -11.40 -4.09 3.81
N LEU A 56 -10.58 -4.27 4.85
CA LEU A 56 -9.51 -5.27 4.88
C LEU A 56 -10.05 -6.70 4.70
N LYS A 57 -11.21 -7.01 5.29
CA LYS A 57 -11.87 -8.30 5.09
C LYS A 57 -12.24 -8.54 3.62
N LYS A 58 -12.85 -7.55 2.95
CA LYS A 58 -13.20 -7.64 1.53
C LYS A 58 -11.96 -7.76 0.65
N MET A 59 -10.95 -6.94 0.89
CA MET A 59 -9.68 -6.98 0.16
C MET A 59 -9.00 -8.36 0.29
N ASN A 60 -8.89 -8.90 1.51
CA ASN A 60 -8.36 -10.25 1.75
C ASN A 60 -9.11 -11.36 1.03
N SER A 61 -10.44 -11.24 0.91
CA SER A 61 -11.24 -12.26 0.24
C SER A 61 -11.07 -12.27 -1.29
N ALA A 62 -10.63 -11.14 -1.86
CA ALA A 62 -10.51 -10.97 -3.30
C ALA A 62 -9.07 -11.08 -3.81
N LEU A 63 -8.08 -10.79 -2.97
CA LEU A 63 -6.67 -10.77 -3.35
C LEU A 63 -5.97 -12.09 -2.97
N ILE A 64 -4.97 -12.46 -3.77
CA ILE A 64 -4.25 -13.74 -3.61
C ILE A 64 -3.39 -13.81 -2.34
N TYR A 65 -2.90 -12.66 -1.86
CA TYR A 65 -2.07 -12.57 -0.65
C TYR A 65 -2.78 -11.83 0.48
N ILE A 66 -2.21 -11.96 1.66
CA ILE A 66 -2.74 -11.38 2.89
C ILE A 66 -2.61 -9.85 2.82
N VAL A 67 -3.72 -9.19 3.12
CA VAL A 67 -3.87 -7.78 3.45
C VAL A 67 -4.09 -7.68 4.96
N CYS A 68 -3.29 -6.92 5.68
CA CYS A 68 -3.53 -6.75 7.11
C CYS A 68 -3.02 -5.42 7.64
N GLU A 69 -3.42 -5.07 8.85
CA GLU A 69 -2.75 -4.02 9.61
C GLU A 69 -1.34 -4.47 9.99
N GLU A 70 -0.45 -3.50 10.16
CA GLU A 70 0.87 -3.72 10.73
C GLU A 70 0.80 -4.08 12.21
N GLY A 71 0.65 -5.39 12.49
CA GLY A 71 0.50 -5.92 13.85
C GLY A 71 1.80 -6.16 14.63
N GLY A 72 2.91 -6.45 13.94
CA GLY A 72 4.21 -6.67 14.60
C GLY A 72 4.74 -5.37 15.21
N GLY A 73 5.03 -5.38 16.52
CA GLY A 73 5.65 -4.22 17.19
C GLY A 73 4.73 -3.00 17.39
N LYS A 74 3.40 -3.14 17.23
CA LYS A 74 2.45 -2.04 17.46
C LYS A 74 2.58 -1.41 18.86
N SER A 75 2.98 -2.18 19.87
CA SER A 75 3.26 -1.71 21.23
C SER A 75 4.62 -1.00 21.39
N GLY A 76 5.57 -1.23 20.49
CA GLY A 76 6.89 -0.58 20.50
C GLY A 76 7.02 0.58 19.50
N ARG A 77 6.06 0.71 18.57
CA ARG A 77 6.03 1.74 17.54
C ARG A 77 5.68 3.10 18.14
N LYS A 78 6.35 4.16 17.70
CA LYS A 78 5.95 5.52 18.08
C LYS A 78 4.62 5.86 17.42
N ALA A 79 3.77 6.62 18.13
CA ALA A 79 2.51 7.10 17.55
C ALA A 79 2.78 7.85 16.24
N GLY A 80 2.08 7.46 15.17
CA GLY A 80 2.20 8.09 13.85
C GLY A 80 3.42 7.68 13.02
N GLU A 81 4.20 6.67 13.42
CA GLU A 81 5.40 6.25 12.67
C GLU A 81 5.09 5.73 11.25
N LEU A 82 3.88 5.23 11.01
CA LEU A 82 3.39 4.85 9.68
C LEU A 82 2.50 5.91 9.03
N ASN A 83 2.40 7.09 9.64
CA ASN A 83 1.69 8.20 9.04
C ASN A 83 2.55 8.85 7.97
N ARG A 84 1.92 9.30 6.89
CA ARG A 84 2.60 9.81 5.71
C ARG A 84 1.97 11.10 5.23
N ASP A 85 2.80 11.93 4.62
CA ASP A 85 2.37 13.17 3.98
C ASP A 85 2.14 12.92 2.49
N PHE A 86 1.02 13.41 1.97
CA PHE A 86 0.68 13.35 0.55
C PHE A 86 0.59 14.77 0.00
N VAL A 87 0.99 14.95 -1.27
CA VAL A 87 0.81 16.22 -1.97
C VAL A 87 -0.03 15.96 -3.21
N ILE A 88 -1.24 16.53 -3.23
CA ILE A 88 -2.23 16.35 -4.28
C ILE A 88 -2.58 17.75 -4.78
N ASP A 89 -2.45 18.01 -6.08
CA ASP A 89 -2.74 19.32 -6.68
C ASP A 89 -2.06 20.49 -5.95
N LYS A 90 -0.79 20.29 -5.56
CA LYS A 90 0.04 21.21 -4.76
C LYS A 90 -0.43 21.48 -3.32
N VAL A 91 -1.49 20.82 -2.86
CA VAL A 91 -1.95 20.87 -1.47
C VAL A 91 -1.32 19.74 -0.68
N LYS A 92 -0.71 20.09 0.47
CA LYS A 92 -0.10 19.11 1.39
C LYS A 92 -1.15 18.60 2.38
N TYR A 93 -1.34 17.28 2.41
CA TYR A 93 -2.15 16.56 3.37
C TYR A 93 -1.22 15.78 4.29
N THR A 94 -1.24 16.10 5.58
CA THR A 94 -0.33 15.50 6.56
C THR A 94 -1.01 14.40 7.36
N ASP A 95 -0.20 13.55 7.96
CA ASP A 95 -0.63 12.60 8.99
C ASP A 95 -1.67 11.57 8.51
N ILE A 96 -1.49 11.05 7.30
CA ILE A 96 -2.35 9.99 6.75
C ILE A 96 -1.88 8.64 7.27
N ASN A 97 -2.73 7.92 8.00
CA ASN A 97 -2.42 6.58 8.49
C ASN A 97 -2.29 5.58 7.32
N CYS A 98 -1.08 5.07 7.10
CA CYS A 98 -0.77 4.06 6.11
C CYS A 98 -0.26 2.74 6.74
N GLU A 99 -0.88 2.32 7.84
CA GLU A 99 -0.49 1.10 8.58
C GLU A 99 -0.88 -0.21 7.90
N PHE A 100 -1.68 -0.18 6.84
CA PHE A 100 -2.12 -1.40 6.17
C PHE A 100 -1.10 -1.84 5.14
N HIS A 101 -0.96 -3.15 4.97
CA HIS A 101 -0.07 -3.68 3.97
C HIS A 101 -0.59 -4.94 3.29
N TYR A 102 -0.22 -5.08 2.02
CA TYR A 102 -0.38 -6.30 1.22
C TYR A 102 0.96 -7.03 1.12
N LYS A 103 1.00 -8.32 1.47
CA LYS A 103 2.24 -9.09 1.57
C LYS A 103 2.57 -9.78 0.26
N LEU A 104 3.62 -9.33 -0.43
CA LEU A 104 4.12 -9.96 -1.66
C LEU A 104 4.96 -11.20 -1.31
N LEU A 105 4.28 -12.28 -0.94
CA LEU A 105 4.92 -13.43 -0.30
C LEU A 105 5.61 -14.40 -1.26
N TYR A 106 5.19 -14.44 -2.52
CA TYR A 106 5.70 -15.38 -3.50
C TYR A 106 5.84 -14.70 -4.85
N GLU A 107 6.78 -15.18 -5.66
CA GLU A 107 6.91 -14.79 -7.06
C GLU A 107 5.60 -15.11 -7.81
N ASP A 108 5.37 -14.37 -8.88
CA ASP A 108 4.20 -14.52 -9.73
C ASP A 108 4.06 -15.96 -10.24
N GLY A 109 2.88 -16.54 -10.06
CA GLY A 109 2.60 -17.94 -10.42
C GLY A 109 3.10 -18.98 -9.41
N GLN A 110 3.80 -18.59 -8.35
CA GLN A 110 4.39 -19.52 -7.36
C GLN A 110 3.71 -19.51 -5.99
N ASN A 111 2.50 -18.95 -5.87
CA ASN A 111 1.79 -18.87 -4.59
C ASN A 111 1.71 -20.24 -3.88
N ARG A 112 2.26 -20.31 -2.66
CA ARG A 112 2.36 -21.50 -1.79
C ARG A 112 3.15 -22.69 -2.39
N LYS A 113 3.91 -22.47 -3.46
CA LYS A 113 4.75 -23.49 -4.11
C LYS A 113 6.21 -23.08 -4.21
N GLY A 114 6.50 -21.78 -4.29
CA GLY A 114 7.83 -21.22 -4.44
C GLY A 114 8.49 -20.75 -3.15
N LYS A 115 9.63 -20.08 -3.31
CA LYS A 115 10.32 -19.40 -2.20
C LYS A 115 9.41 -18.32 -1.61
N ARG A 116 9.32 -18.30 -0.28
CA ARG A 116 8.54 -17.32 0.46
C ARG A 116 9.38 -16.09 0.79
N TYR A 117 8.95 -14.91 0.36
CA TYR A 117 9.56 -13.61 0.62
C TYR A 117 8.78 -12.87 1.70
N SER A 118 9.24 -12.94 2.95
CA SER A 118 8.56 -12.28 4.07
C SER A 118 8.79 -10.77 4.11
N GLY A 119 9.77 -10.22 3.39
CA GLY A 119 10.10 -8.80 3.42
C GLY A 119 9.24 -7.93 2.51
N ASN A 120 8.71 -8.45 1.41
CA ASN A 120 8.10 -7.59 0.38
C ASN A 120 6.66 -7.17 0.75
N ARG A 121 6.35 -5.88 0.61
CA ARG A 121 5.08 -5.25 1.00
C ARG A 121 4.65 -4.15 0.04
N ILE A 122 3.34 -3.97 -0.04
CA ILE A 122 2.73 -2.72 -0.48
C ILE A 122 2.03 -2.10 0.73
N TYR A 123 2.48 -0.93 1.20
CA TYR A 123 1.82 -0.19 2.27
C TYR A 123 0.82 0.82 1.73
N PHE A 124 -0.30 0.94 2.43
CA PHE A 124 -1.39 1.82 2.05
C PHE A 124 -2.23 2.29 3.23
N GLY A 125 -3.02 3.33 2.99
CA GLY A 125 -3.99 3.91 3.92
C GLY A 125 -5.32 4.23 3.24
N PHE A 126 -6.34 4.55 4.03
CA PHE A 126 -7.60 5.11 3.53
C PHE A 126 -7.56 6.63 3.65
N PHE A 127 -7.66 7.31 2.52
CA PHE A 127 -7.53 8.76 2.40
C PHE A 127 -8.91 9.41 2.26
N ASN A 128 -9.32 10.18 3.27
CA ASN A 128 -10.63 10.84 3.34
C ASN A 128 -10.53 12.35 3.61
N LYS A 129 -9.39 12.97 3.30
CA LYS A 129 -9.10 14.37 3.67
C LYS A 129 -9.52 15.42 2.64
N ILE A 130 -9.92 15.03 1.42
CA ILE A 130 -10.44 15.97 0.42
C ILE A 130 -11.96 16.10 0.58
N VAL A 131 -12.40 17.30 0.97
CA VAL A 131 -13.81 17.62 1.17
C VAL A 131 -14.61 17.41 -0.12
N GLY A 132 -15.77 16.77 -0.01
CA GLY A 132 -16.67 16.53 -1.15
C GLY A 132 -16.21 15.42 -2.10
N GLN A 133 -15.11 14.72 -1.80
CA GLN A 133 -14.64 13.58 -2.59
C GLN A 133 -14.78 12.26 -1.82
N PRO A 134 -15.00 11.14 -2.54
CA PRO A 134 -15.05 9.83 -1.91
C PRO A 134 -13.70 9.46 -1.30
N THR A 135 -13.72 8.60 -0.28
CA THR A 135 -12.50 8.02 0.30
C THR A 135 -11.73 7.24 -0.77
N ARG A 136 -10.43 7.48 -0.84
CA ARG A 136 -9.50 6.83 -1.78
C ARG A 136 -8.48 5.96 -1.05
N ILE A 137 -7.73 5.17 -1.78
CA ILE A 137 -6.62 4.36 -1.25
C ILE A 137 -5.31 5.12 -1.50
N ALA A 138 -4.58 5.40 -0.43
CA ALA A 138 -3.29 6.09 -0.46
C ALA A 138 -2.15 5.07 -0.40
N ILE A 139 -1.40 4.88 -1.49
CA ILE A 139 -0.24 4.00 -1.56
C ILE A 139 0.99 4.76 -1.08
N SER A 140 1.60 4.26 -0.01
CA SER A 140 2.76 4.89 0.64
C SER A 140 4.05 4.10 0.51
N HIS A 141 3.98 2.79 0.27
CA HIS A 141 5.15 1.95 0.06
C HIS A 141 4.93 0.81 -0.93
N ILE A 142 5.89 0.49 -1.79
CA ILE A 142 5.99 -0.78 -2.52
C ILE A 142 7.48 -1.15 -2.50
N GLY A 143 7.82 -2.26 -1.86
CA GLY A 143 9.22 -2.61 -1.61
C GLY A 143 9.38 -3.50 -0.40
N ASN A 144 10.53 -3.40 0.25
CA ASN A 144 10.83 -4.07 1.52
C ASN A 144 9.91 -3.60 2.67
N HIS A 145 9.89 -4.37 3.75
CA HIS A 145 9.15 -4.06 4.98
C HIS A 145 9.75 -2.80 5.62
N LEU A 146 8.88 -1.89 6.06
CA LEU A 146 9.20 -0.61 6.72
C LEU A 146 9.27 -0.77 8.24
#